data_AF-A0AAT9HE68-F1
#
_entry.id   AF-A0AAT9HE68-F1
#
_cell.length_a   1.000
_cell.length_b   1.000
_cell.length_c   1.000
_cell.angle_alpha   90.00
_cell.angle_beta   90.00
_cell.angle_gamma   90.00
#
_symmetry.space_group_name_H-M   'P 1'
#
loop_
_entity.id
_entity.type
_entity.pdbx_description
1 polymer ?
#
loop_
_entity_poly.entity_id
_entity_poly.type
_entity_poly.pdbx_seq_one_letter_code
_entity_poly.pdbx_strand_id
1 'polypeptide(L)'
;MLGSWRAIVRHYLDRLPRPAQLLISGCLALLTLGFVFPDAIPGLGWFELPVLVPLLSLTALVTDSYQLMASPSSRTRCTRPSPCWCCGRSPASGLAAVRQELFAPPRTDTAAGTVPDRPRSQWPALRDAGQHEAAELLTTEVAGGRANDVDCARVEHAFTVARRDATLAAFSDTVLRQGGAAWTHPSGARDLPHRSARHDLLAGQVRIGRWVAAERAPQPYHDAGAALGPDVLGTSLLAVGPSGSGKTRTLVEPVTEALALQALTGRCAVVAVSAAGSRLGADDSFDVIVRIGDPSSVHDLDPYAESDDPDEAAAILAEALTGDLDTAGTRGAATTLAQLLGPFRTVRGRFPTLPELRELLEGEEEP
;
A
#
# COMPACT_ATOMS: atom_id res chain seq x y z
N MET A 1 -1.30 -18.07 18.08
CA MET A 1 -1.10 -19.52 18.34
C MET A 1 -0.79 -20.25 17.01
N LEU A 2 0.46 -20.18 16.51
CA LEU A 2 0.88 -20.80 15.24
C LEU A 2 2.33 -21.34 15.34
N GLY A 3 2.68 -21.93 16.50
CA GLY A 3 4.08 -22.07 16.93
C GLY A 3 4.69 -23.47 16.98
N SER A 4 4.02 -24.57 16.58
CA SER A 4 4.61 -25.91 16.78
C SER A 4 4.52 -26.90 15.62
N TRP A 5 3.95 -26.54 14.48
CA TRP A 5 3.85 -27.43 13.32
C TRP A 5 5.22 -27.93 12.83
N ARG A 6 6.26 -27.09 12.90
CA ARG A 6 7.64 -27.44 12.54
C ARG A 6 8.24 -28.55 13.40
N ALA A 7 7.89 -28.63 14.68
CA ALA A 7 8.39 -29.65 15.59
C ALA A 7 7.67 -31.00 15.38
N ILE A 8 6.36 -30.94 15.09
CA ILE A 8 5.53 -32.12 14.81
C ILE A 8 5.98 -32.79 13.51
N VAL A 9 6.18 -32.01 12.44
CA VAL A 9 6.60 -32.55 11.14
C VAL A 9 7.99 -33.20 11.21
N ARG A 10 8.95 -32.57 11.91
CA ARG A 10 10.28 -33.15 12.14
C ARG A 10 10.21 -34.47 12.91
N HIS A 11 9.41 -34.53 13.97
CA HIS A 11 9.25 -35.74 14.78
C HIS A 11 8.73 -36.95 13.98
N TYR A 12 7.85 -36.71 12.99
CA TYR A 12 7.31 -37.77 12.14
C TYR A 12 8.22 -38.14 10.97
N LEU A 13 8.92 -37.16 10.38
CA LEU A 13 9.84 -37.42 9.27
C LEU A 13 11.08 -38.22 9.72
N ASP A 14 11.62 -37.95 10.91
CA ASP A 14 12.80 -38.65 11.43
C ASP A 14 12.56 -40.13 11.77
N ARG A 15 11.28 -40.56 11.88
CA ARG A 15 10.91 -41.96 12.12
C ARG A 15 10.71 -42.78 10.84
N LEU A 16 10.74 -42.16 9.66
CA LEU A 16 10.56 -42.84 8.38
C LEU A 16 11.89 -43.35 7.82
N PRO A 17 11.95 -44.56 7.22
CA PRO A 17 13.16 -45.05 6.60
C PRO A 17 13.56 -44.16 5.40
N ARG A 18 14.86 -43.90 5.24
CA ARG A 18 15.44 -43.03 4.19
C ARG A 18 14.85 -43.21 2.76
N PRO A 19 14.55 -44.42 2.24
CA PRO A 19 13.90 -44.55 0.93
C PRO A 19 12.48 -43.95 0.87
N ALA A 20 11.74 -43.98 1.98
CA ALA A 20 10.40 -43.39 2.06
C ALA A 20 10.47 -41.86 2.11
N GLN A 21 11.47 -41.28 2.78
CA GLN A 21 11.70 -39.83 2.78
C GLN A 21 12.01 -39.31 1.38
N LEU A 22 12.83 -40.03 0.61
CA LEU A 22 13.16 -39.68 -0.77
C LEU A 22 11.93 -39.76 -1.69
N LEU A 23 11.10 -40.79 -1.55
CA LEU A 23 9.85 -40.91 -2.32
C LEU A 23 8.85 -39.79 -1.99
N ILE A 24 8.70 -39.45 -0.71
CA ILE A 24 7.81 -38.36 -0.28
C ILE A 24 8.30 -37.03 -0.83
N SER A 25 9.61 -36.75 -0.74
CA SER A 25 10.20 -35.53 -1.29
C SER A 25 10.06 -35.44 -2.81
N GLY A 26 10.24 -36.56 -3.52
CA GLY A 26 10.07 -36.65 -4.97
C GLY A 26 8.63 -36.43 -5.41
N CYS A 27 7.66 -37.05 -4.74
CA CYS A 27 6.24 -36.83 -4.99
C CYS A 27 5.85 -35.37 -4.73
N LEU A 28 6.32 -34.77 -3.65
CA LEU A 28 5.98 -33.39 -3.29
C LEU A 28 6.60 -32.39 -4.29
N ALA A 29 7.83 -32.66 -4.75
CA ALA A 29 8.47 -31.89 -5.81
C ALA A 29 7.73 -32.00 -7.16
N LEU A 30 7.30 -33.20 -7.54
CA LEU A 30 6.48 -33.44 -8.75
C LEU A 30 5.13 -32.70 -8.66
N LEU A 31 4.52 -32.69 -7.48
CA LEU A 31 3.26 -32.00 -7.21
C LEU A 31 3.45 -30.48 -7.33
N THR A 32 4.53 -29.93 -6.77
CA THR A 32 4.86 -28.50 -6.96
C THR A 32 5.17 -28.15 -8.41
N LEU A 33 5.86 -29.02 -9.14
CA LEU A 33 6.17 -28.79 -10.55
C LEU A 33 4.90 -28.80 -11.42
N GLY A 34 3.94 -29.69 -11.12
CA GLY A 34 2.64 -29.74 -11.78
C GLY A 34 1.78 -28.50 -11.52
N PHE A 35 1.94 -27.83 -10.38
CA PHE A 35 1.28 -26.55 -10.10
C PHE A 35 1.96 -25.34 -10.77
N VAL A 36 3.27 -25.40 -11.04
CA VAL A 36 4.03 -24.31 -11.71
C VAL A 36 3.88 -24.38 -13.23
N PHE A 37 3.75 -25.57 -13.79
CA PHE A 37 3.64 -25.80 -15.24
C PHE A 37 2.42 -26.68 -15.57
N PRO A 38 1.20 -26.12 -15.54
CA PRO A 38 -0.04 -26.89 -15.76
C PRO A 38 -0.08 -27.55 -17.15
N ASP A 39 0.57 -26.96 -18.16
CA ASP A 39 0.60 -27.49 -19.53
C ASP A 39 1.54 -28.69 -19.72
N ALA A 40 2.40 -29.02 -18.74
CA ALA A 40 3.34 -30.13 -18.84
C ALA A 40 2.71 -31.51 -18.56
N ILE A 41 1.50 -31.54 -17.97
CA ILE A 41 0.78 -32.78 -17.60
C ILE A 41 -0.63 -32.75 -18.21
N PRO A 42 -0.81 -33.25 -19.45
CA PRO A 42 -2.12 -33.23 -20.10
C PRO A 42 -3.10 -34.17 -19.38
N GLY A 43 -4.18 -33.62 -18.80
CA GLY A 43 -5.32 -34.39 -18.27
C GLY A 43 -5.84 -33.99 -16.89
N LEU A 44 -5.17 -33.09 -16.16
CA LEU A 44 -5.66 -32.57 -14.88
C LEU A 44 -6.12 -31.11 -15.05
N GLY A 45 -7.41 -30.91 -15.34
CA GLY A 45 -8.03 -29.58 -15.48
C GLY A 45 -8.22 -28.84 -14.15
N TRP A 46 -7.14 -28.35 -13.54
CA TRP A 46 -7.19 -27.58 -12.30
C TRP A 46 -7.00 -26.09 -12.61
N PHE A 47 -7.91 -25.27 -12.06
CA PHE A 47 -7.87 -23.82 -12.15
C PHE A 47 -6.65 -23.24 -11.42
N GLU A 48 -6.12 -22.12 -11.94
CA GLU A 48 -5.11 -21.29 -11.28
C GLU A 48 -5.63 -20.81 -9.91
N LEU A 49 -5.24 -21.50 -8.85
CA LEU A 49 -5.42 -21.02 -7.48
C LEU A 49 -4.07 -20.51 -6.96
N PRO A 50 -4.04 -19.38 -6.23
CA PRO A 50 -2.82 -18.72 -5.75
C PRO A 50 -2.25 -19.45 -4.52
N VAL A 51 -1.89 -20.74 -4.69
CA VAL A 51 -1.35 -21.62 -3.64
C VAL A 51 0.18 -21.76 -3.78
N LEU A 52 0.79 -21.02 -4.71
CA LEU A 52 2.21 -21.09 -5.04
C LEU A 52 3.11 -20.76 -3.83
N VAL A 53 2.74 -19.74 -3.05
CA VAL A 53 3.51 -19.25 -1.90
C VAL A 53 3.51 -20.22 -0.71
N PRO A 54 2.36 -20.80 -0.28
CA PRO A 54 2.36 -21.76 0.82
C PRO A 54 3.04 -23.09 0.45
N LEU A 55 2.96 -23.55 -0.80
CA LEU A 55 3.62 -24.80 -1.24
C LEU A 55 5.14 -24.66 -1.38
N LEU A 56 5.64 -23.51 -1.86
CA LEU A 56 7.07 -23.18 -1.85
C LEU A 56 7.62 -23.05 -0.42
N SER A 57 6.83 -22.50 0.49
CA SER A 57 7.19 -22.41 1.90
C SER A 57 7.23 -23.78 2.57
N LEU A 58 6.33 -24.71 2.19
CA LEU A 58 6.25 -26.05 2.75
C LEU A 58 7.34 -26.98 2.22
N THR A 59 7.74 -26.85 0.95
CA THR A 59 8.90 -27.56 0.39
C THR A 59 10.20 -27.12 1.03
N ALA A 60 10.44 -25.80 1.13
CA ALA A 60 11.62 -25.25 1.80
C ALA A 60 11.70 -25.64 3.30
N LEU A 61 10.55 -25.83 3.94
CA LEU A 61 10.45 -26.30 5.33
C LEU A 61 10.89 -27.75 5.52
N VAL A 62 10.72 -28.60 4.49
CA VAL A 62 10.90 -30.05 4.57
C VAL A 62 12.31 -30.48 4.12
N THR A 63 12.91 -29.78 3.17
CA THR A 63 14.25 -30.11 2.65
C THR A 63 15.41 -29.35 3.30
N ASP A 64 15.11 -28.42 4.22
CA ASP A 64 16.09 -27.65 5.02
C ASP A 64 17.26 -27.07 4.20
N SER A 65 16.99 -26.56 3.00
CA SER A 65 18.01 -25.91 2.17
C SER A 65 17.42 -24.92 1.17
N TYR A 66 17.82 -23.66 1.30
CA TYR A 66 17.63 -22.62 0.27
C TYR A 66 18.76 -22.59 -0.76
N GLN A 67 19.77 -23.48 -0.65
CA GLN A 67 20.97 -23.40 -1.50
C GLN A 67 20.74 -23.81 -2.97
N LEU A 68 19.62 -24.45 -3.30
CA LEU A 68 19.26 -24.75 -4.70
C LEU A 68 18.74 -23.51 -5.45
N MET A 69 18.32 -22.44 -4.75
CA MET A 69 17.84 -21.20 -5.38
C MET A 69 18.88 -20.07 -5.43
N ALA A 70 20.04 -20.20 -4.78
CA ALA A 70 21.01 -19.11 -4.61
C ALA A 70 22.33 -19.24 -5.42
N SER A 71 22.45 -20.18 -6.37
CA SER A 71 23.64 -20.31 -7.22
C SER A 71 23.39 -19.83 -8.67
N PRO A 72 24.14 -18.84 -9.20
CA PRO A 72 24.03 -18.40 -10.59
C PRO A 72 24.69 -19.35 -11.62
N SER A 73 25.40 -20.40 -11.17
CA SER A 73 26.24 -21.24 -12.02
C SER A 73 25.68 -22.63 -12.34
N SER A 74 24.50 -23.00 -11.82
CA SER A 74 23.77 -24.22 -12.19
C SER A 74 22.73 -24.01 -13.27
N ARG A 75 22.35 -22.76 -13.60
CA ARG A 75 21.32 -22.46 -14.60
C ARG A 75 21.81 -22.53 -16.05
N THR A 76 23.12 -22.68 -16.29
CA THR A 76 23.73 -22.67 -17.64
C THR A 76 24.46 -23.95 -18.04
N ARG A 77 24.34 -25.07 -17.29
CA ARG A 77 25.04 -26.34 -17.64
C ARG A 77 24.14 -27.55 -17.92
N CYS A 78 22.81 -27.40 -17.97
CA CYS A 78 21.91 -28.47 -18.42
C CYS A 78 21.26 -28.24 -19.80
N THR A 79 21.50 -27.10 -20.45
CA THR A 79 20.99 -26.78 -21.80
C THR A 79 22.06 -26.93 -22.86
N ARG A 80 22.67 -28.12 -22.94
CA ARG A 80 23.49 -28.50 -24.09
C ARG A 80 23.15 -29.92 -24.55
N PRO A 81 22.15 -30.11 -25.40
CA PRO A 81 22.15 -31.26 -26.28
C PRO A 81 23.17 -30.97 -27.40
N SER A 82 24.24 -31.76 -27.45
CA SER A 82 25.05 -31.89 -28.67
C SER A 82 24.19 -32.51 -29.78
N PRO A 83 24.37 -32.11 -31.05
CA PRO A 83 23.48 -32.50 -32.12
C PRO A 83 23.90 -33.89 -32.67
N CYS A 84 23.07 -34.90 -32.44
CA CYS A 84 23.01 -36.05 -33.33
C CYS A 84 21.89 -35.81 -34.33
N TRP A 85 22.33 -35.38 -35.50
CA TRP A 85 21.60 -35.21 -36.74
C TRP A 85 20.92 -36.53 -37.13
N CYS A 86 19.60 -36.50 -37.37
CA CYS A 86 18.94 -37.25 -38.45
C CYS A 86 17.46 -36.84 -38.57
N CYS A 87 17.18 -36.15 -39.69
CA CYS A 87 15.95 -36.18 -40.47
C CYS A 87 14.60 -35.75 -39.85
N GLY A 88 14.05 -34.66 -40.41
CA GLY A 88 12.65 -34.68 -40.85
C GLY A 88 11.77 -33.51 -40.42
N ARG A 89 11.63 -32.55 -41.35
CA ARG A 89 10.49 -31.62 -41.53
C ARG A 89 10.26 -30.51 -40.49
N SER A 90 10.30 -29.30 -41.04
CA SER A 90 9.62 -28.10 -40.55
C SER A 90 8.10 -28.33 -40.35
N PRO A 91 7.44 -27.55 -39.47
CA PRO A 91 6.97 -26.24 -39.91
C PRO A 91 7.29 -25.11 -38.92
N ALA A 92 7.85 -24.04 -39.48
CA ALA A 92 7.89 -22.73 -38.87
C ALA A 92 6.51 -22.08 -39.00
N SER A 93 5.76 -22.01 -37.91
CA SER A 93 4.59 -21.11 -37.78
C SER A 93 4.15 -20.85 -36.34
N GLY A 94 4.60 -21.63 -35.34
CA GLY A 94 4.15 -21.45 -33.95
C GLY A 94 4.84 -20.32 -33.16
N LEU A 95 6.09 -19.97 -33.47
CA LEU A 95 6.87 -19.02 -32.65
C LEU A 95 6.61 -17.55 -32.99
N ALA A 96 6.00 -17.25 -34.14
CA ALA A 96 5.56 -15.88 -34.45
C ALA A 96 4.26 -15.52 -33.73
N ALA A 97 3.33 -16.47 -33.57
CA ALA A 97 2.05 -16.25 -32.89
C ALA A 97 2.23 -16.00 -31.39
N VAL A 98 3.08 -16.78 -30.71
CA VAL A 98 3.33 -16.65 -29.26
C VAL A 98 4.01 -15.32 -28.92
N ARG A 99 4.90 -14.83 -29.79
CA ARG A 99 5.55 -13.52 -29.59
C ARG A 99 4.60 -12.35 -29.87
N GLN A 100 3.58 -12.54 -30.68
CA GLN A 100 2.59 -11.51 -31.00
C GLN A 100 1.52 -11.39 -29.91
N GLU A 101 1.20 -12.47 -29.17
CA GLU A 101 0.28 -12.41 -28.03
C GLU A 101 0.92 -11.85 -26.75
N LEU A 102 2.21 -12.10 -26.51
CA LEU A 102 2.95 -11.53 -25.37
C LEU A 102 3.24 -10.02 -25.49
N PHE A 103 3.16 -9.47 -26.71
CA PHE A 103 3.36 -8.04 -27.00
C PHE A 103 2.14 -7.39 -27.67
N ALA A 104 0.99 -8.06 -27.69
CA ALA A 104 -0.24 -7.43 -28.12
C ALA A 104 -0.61 -6.33 -27.11
N PRO A 105 -0.95 -5.11 -27.55
CA PRO A 105 -1.60 -4.16 -26.66
C PRO A 105 -2.88 -4.81 -26.12
N PRO A 106 -3.36 -4.42 -24.92
CA PRO A 106 -4.62 -4.91 -24.40
C PRO A 106 -5.65 -4.75 -25.52
N ARG A 107 -6.37 -5.84 -25.83
CA ARG A 107 -7.56 -5.72 -26.67
C ARG A 107 -8.45 -4.72 -25.95
N THR A 108 -8.55 -3.51 -26.49
CA THR A 108 -9.74 -2.70 -26.26
C THR A 108 -10.86 -3.53 -26.82
N ASP A 109 -11.51 -4.29 -25.94
CA ASP A 109 -12.89 -4.66 -26.14
C ASP A 109 -13.59 -3.33 -26.44
N THR A 110 -13.82 -3.11 -27.72
CA THR A 110 -14.82 -2.17 -28.17
C THR A 110 -16.12 -2.78 -27.69
N ALA A 111 -16.43 -2.51 -26.42
CA ALA A 111 -17.68 -2.87 -25.83
C ALA A 111 -18.75 -2.35 -26.77
N ALA A 112 -19.56 -3.29 -27.24
CA ALA A 112 -20.73 -3.05 -28.04
C ALA A 112 -21.56 -1.91 -27.44
N GLY A 113 -21.93 -0.97 -28.31
CA GLY A 113 -22.88 0.14 -28.12
C GLY A 113 -23.35 0.44 -26.68
N THR A 114 -22.68 1.38 -26.02
CA THR A 114 -23.20 2.03 -24.82
C THR A 114 -23.89 3.33 -25.21
N VAL A 115 -25.11 3.52 -24.71
CA VAL A 115 -25.81 4.81 -24.57
C VAL A 115 -24.79 5.88 -24.20
N PRO A 116 -24.85 7.12 -24.75
CA PRO A 116 -23.87 8.15 -24.43
C PRO A 116 -23.75 8.28 -22.91
N ASP A 117 -22.57 7.91 -22.40
CA ASP A 117 -22.26 7.93 -20.98
C ASP A 117 -22.42 9.37 -20.51
N ARG A 118 -23.43 9.64 -19.69
CA ARG A 118 -23.70 11.01 -19.22
C ARG A 118 -22.44 11.51 -18.53
N PRO A 119 -22.02 12.77 -18.75
CA PRO A 119 -20.88 13.33 -18.05
C PRO A 119 -21.03 13.11 -16.54
N ARG A 120 -19.94 12.72 -15.86
CA ARG A 120 -19.94 12.50 -14.39
C ARG A 120 -20.47 13.72 -13.61
N SER A 121 -20.28 14.93 -14.14
CA SER A 121 -20.82 16.18 -13.59
C SER A 121 -22.35 16.26 -13.54
N GLN A 122 -23.06 15.36 -14.24
CA GLN A 122 -24.53 15.25 -14.21
C GLN A 122 -25.04 14.16 -13.26
N TRP A 123 -24.15 13.54 -12.50
CA TRP A 123 -24.47 12.59 -11.43
C TRP A 123 -25.34 11.40 -11.87
N PRO A 124 -24.96 10.65 -12.94
CA PRO A 124 -25.79 9.55 -13.45
C PRO A 124 -26.15 8.52 -12.38
N ALA A 125 -25.19 8.13 -11.53
CA ALA A 125 -25.41 7.16 -10.47
C ALA A 125 -26.46 7.61 -9.42
N LEU A 126 -26.57 8.92 -9.13
CA LEU A 126 -27.61 9.43 -8.22
C LEU A 126 -28.98 9.35 -8.89
N ARG A 127 -29.05 9.67 -10.18
CA ARG A 127 -30.30 9.61 -10.96
C ARG A 127 -30.79 8.17 -11.10
N ASP A 128 -29.88 7.23 -11.35
CA ASP A 128 -30.22 5.81 -11.44
C ASP A 128 -30.68 5.25 -10.09
N ALA A 129 -30.23 5.85 -8.98
CA ALA A 129 -30.69 5.54 -7.63
C ALA A 129 -31.98 6.31 -7.22
N GLY A 130 -32.62 7.03 -8.15
CA GLY A 130 -33.86 7.78 -7.92
C GLY A 130 -33.66 9.13 -7.21
N GLN A 131 -32.42 9.54 -6.93
CA GLN A 131 -32.10 10.81 -6.25
C GLN A 131 -32.00 11.98 -7.25
N HIS A 132 -33.07 12.18 -8.03
CA HIS A 132 -33.08 13.17 -9.11
C HIS A 132 -32.93 14.61 -8.63
N GLU A 133 -33.62 14.99 -7.53
CA GLU A 133 -33.58 16.35 -7.01
C GLU A 133 -32.18 16.74 -6.52
N ALA A 134 -31.54 15.86 -5.74
CA ALA A 134 -30.16 16.03 -5.31
C ALA A 134 -29.19 16.11 -6.51
N ALA A 135 -29.40 15.27 -7.54
CA ALA A 135 -28.59 15.29 -8.75
C ALA A 135 -28.74 16.59 -9.55
N GLU A 136 -29.95 17.14 -9.69
CA GLU A 136 -30.19 18.43 -10.36
C GLU A 136 -29.52 19.59 -9.61
N LEU A 137 -29.67 19.62 -8.29
CA LEU A 137 -29.04 20.63 -7.44
C LEU A 137 -27.52 20.61 -7.61
N LEU A 138 -26.90 19.44 -7.46
CA LEU A 138 -25.44 19.30 -7.59
C LEU A 138 -24.96 19.60 -9.01
N THR A 139 -25.72 19.23 -10.04
CA THR A 139 -25.41 19.61 -11.44
C THR A 139 -25.38 21.13 -11.60
N THR A 140 -26.34 21.82 -10.98
CA THR A 140 -26.44 23.28 -11.01
C THR A 140 -25.31 23.96 -10.21
N GLU A 141 -24.92 23.41 -9.07
CA GLU A 141 -23.77 23.89 -8.28
C GLU A 141 -22.46 23.77 -9.08
N VAL A 142 -22.23 22.64 -9.75
CA VAL A 142 -21.05 22.42 -10.60
C VAL A 142 -21.06 23.36 -11.81
N ALA A 143 -22.19 23.48 -12.51
CA ALA A 143 -22.32 24.40 -13.65
C ALA A 143 -22.16 25.87 -13.24
N GLY A 144 -22.59 26.22 -12.03
CA GLY A 144 -22.43 27.55 -11.44
C GLY A 144 -21.05 27.80 -10.80
N GLY A 145 -20.12 26.85 -10.85
CA GLY A 145 -18.78 26.98 -10.26
C GLY A 145 -18.75 27.05 -8.73
N ARG A 146 -19.83 26.62 -8.06
CA ARG A 146 -19.96 26.61 -6.60
C ARG A 146 -19.49 25.30 -5.94
N ALA A 147 -19.28 24.26 -6.76
CA ALA A 147 -18.68 23.00 -6.37
C ALA A 147 -17.42 22.71 -7.19
N ASN A 148 -16.32 22.38 -6.52
CA ASN A 148 -15.06 21.97 -7.15
C ASN A 148 -14.97 20.43 -7.30
N ASP A 149 -13.85 19.94 -7.82
CA ASP A 149 -13.58 18.51 -7.98
C ASP A 149 -13.46 17.74 -6.64
N VAL A 150 -12.94 18.38 -5.59
CA VAL A 150 -12.87 17.82 -4.21
C VAL A 150 -14.28 17.62 -3.66
N ASP A 151 -15.15 18.62 -3.79
CA ASP A 151 -16.56 18.56 -3.39
C ASP A 151 -17.27 17.42 -4.15
N CYS A 152 -17.02 17.31 -5.45
CA CYS A 152 -17.60 16.24 -6.26
C CYS A 152 -17.15 14.86 -5.77
N ALA A 153 -15.84 14.67 -5.55
CA ALA A 153 -15.27 13.41 -5.07
C ALA A 153 -15.76 13.05 -3.65
N ARG A 154 -15.96 14.06 -2.79
CA ARG A 154 -16.49 13.93 -1.43
C ARG A 154 -17.96 13.50 -1.42
N VAL A 155 -18.80 14.17 -2.21
CA VAL A 155 -20.22 13.82 -2.32
C VAL A 155 -20.39 12.45 -2.97
N GLU A 156 -19.58 12.09 -3.97
CA GLU A 156 -19.57 10.74 -4.57
C GLU A 156 -19.17 9.67 -3.54
N HIS A 157 -18.19 9.98 -2.68
CA HIS A 157 -17.80 9.08 -1.58
C HIS A 157 -18.94 8.91 -0.57
N ALA A 158 -19.53 10.01 -0.09
CA ALA A 158 -20.66 9.99 0.83
C ALA A 158 -21.86 9.24 0.24
N PHE A 159 -22.14 9.38 -1.06
CA PHE A 159 -23.18 8.62 -1.74
C PHE A 159 -22.87 7.12 -1.75
N THR A 160 -21.62 6.74 -2.01
CA THR A 160 -21.18 5.34 -1.99
C THR A 160 -21.35 4.73 -0.59
N VAL A 161 -21.00 5.46 0.47
CA VAL A 161 -21.20 5.05 1.86
C VAL A 161 -22.70 4.93 2.17
N ALA A 162 -23.49 5.96 1.84
CA ALA A 162 -24.93 5.95 2.08
C ALA A 162 -25.67 4.82 1.34
N ARG A 163 -25.19 4.44 0.15
CA ARG A 163 -25.70 3.25 -0.56
C ARG A 163 -25.38 1.95 0.17
N ARG A 164 -24.16 1.81 0.71
CA ARG A 164 -23.75 0.61 1.47
C ARG A 164 -24.54 0.50 2.77
N ASP A 165 -24.79 1.61 3.43
CA ASP A 165 -25.48 1.66 4.72
C ASP A 165 -27.01 1.79 4.60
N ALA A 166 -27.54 1.82 3.37
CA ALA A 166 -28.96 2.02 3.06
C ALA A 166 -29.57 3.32 3.65
N THR A 167 -28.78 4.39 3.75
CA THR A 167 -29.16 5.69 4.33
C THR A 167 -29.39 6.79 3.27
N LEU A 168 -29.84 6.41 2.08
CA LEU A 168 -30.00 7.33 0.94
C LEU A 168 -30.93 8.52 1.20
N ALA A 169 -31.96 8.37 2.04
CA ALA A 169 -32.84 9.48 2.40
C ALA A 169 -32.09 10.59 3.18
N ALA A 170 -31.25 10.20 4.14
CA ALA A 170 -30.44 11.14 4.92
C ALA A 170 -29.34 11.80 4.06
N PHE A 171 -28.79 11.05 3.10
CA PHE A 171 -27.89 11.59 2.08
C PHE A 171 -28.56 12.72 1.30
N SER A 172 -29.74 12.47 0.72
CA SER A 172 -30.41 13.47 -0.11
C SER A 172 -30.84 14.69 0.68
N ASP A 173 -31.39 14.52 1.88
CA ASP A 173 -31.73 15.62 2.79
C ASP A 173 -30.51 16.50 3.11
N THR A 174 -29.35 15.89 3.36
CA THR A 174 -28.11 16.64 3.60
C THR A 174 -27.64 17.40 2.36
N VAL A 175 -27.69 16.79 1.17
CA VAL A 175 -27.36 17.45 -0.10
C VAL A 175 -28.32 18.61 -0.40
N LEU A 176 -29.63 18.44 -0.17
CA LEU A 176 -30.61 19.51 -0.41
C LEU A 176 -30.40 20.71 0.51
N ARG A 177 -29.91 20.49 1.74
CA ARG A 177 -29.58 21.58 2.67
C ARG A 177 -28.23 22.26 2.38
N GLN A 178 -27.20 21.48 2.06
CA GLN A 178 -25.80 21.96 2.05
C GLN A 178 -25.18 22.02 0.65
N GLY A 179 -25.82 21.44 -0.36
CA GLY A 179 -25.33 21.36 -1.73
C GLY A 179 -23.95 20.70 -1.82
N GLY A 180 -23.05 21.30 -2.62
CA GLY A 180 -21.67 20.82 -2.77
C GLY A 180 -20.82 20.93 -1.50
N ALA A 181 -21.22 21.72 -0.50
CA ALA A 181 -20.52 21.83 0.77
C ALA A 181 -20.88 20.70 1.75
N ALA A 182 -21.72 19.75 1.35
CA ALA A 182 -22.10 18.63 2.19
C ALA A 182 -20.87 17.81 2.64
N TRP A 183 -20.89 17.37 3.91
CA TRP A 183 -19.82 16.61 4.58
C TRP A 183 -18.44 17.28 4.54
N THR A 184 -18.37 18.62 4.58
CA THR A 184 -17.07 19.33 4.63
C THR A 184 -16.16 18.76 5.73
N HIS A 185 -14.87 18.63 5.41
CA HIS A 185 -13.83 18.11 6.31
C HIS A 185 -13.83 18.88 7.65
N PRO A 186 -13.46 18.26 8.79
CA PRO A 186 -13.42 18.95 10.09
C PRO A 186 -12.61 20.24 10.13
N SER A 187 -11.58 20.39 9.29
CA SER A 187 -10.83 21.64 9.16
C SER A 187 -11.60 22.77 8.45
N GLY A 188 -12.78 22.50 7.89
CA GLY A 188 -13.60 23.46 7.15
C GLY A 188 -13.11 23.73 5.72
N ALA A 189 -11.93 23.22 5.35
CA ALA A 189 -11.35 23.39 4.03
C ALA A 189 -12.14 22.58 2.98
N ARG A 190 -12.44 23.23 1.85
CA ARG A 190 -13.03 22.59 0.65
C ARG A 190 -12.01 22.36 -0.46
N ASP A 191 -10.80 22.86 -0.28
CA ASP A 191 -9.68 22.72 -1.19
C ASP A 191 -8.36 22.97 -0.45
N LEU A 192 -7.23 22.60 -1.07
CA LEU A 192 -5.91 23.04 -0.65
C LEU A 192 -5.66 24.50 -1.06
N PRO A 193 -4.93 25.28 -0.24
CA PRO A 193 -4.58 26.67 -0.56
C PRO A 193 -3.75 26.81 -1.84
N HIS A 194 -2.89 25.85 -2.12
CA HIS A 194 -2.09 25.79 -3.33
C HIS A 194 -2.05 24.37 -3.89
N ARG A 195 -2.30 24.23 -5.20
CA ARG A 195 -2.13 22.99 -5.94
C ARG A 195 -1.00 23.13 -6.95
N SER A 196 0.00 22.28 -6.82
CA SER A 196 1.17 22.23 -7.69
C SER A 196 0.99 21.26 -8.86
N ALA A 197 0.14 20.24 -8.70
CA ALA A 197 -0.08 19.19 -9.69
C ALA A 197 -1.56 19.04 -10.06
N ARG A 198 -1.80 18.51 -11.27
CA ARG A 198 -3.16 18.21 -11.74
C ARG A 198 -3.48 16.76 -11.40
N HIS A 199 -4.24 16.54 -10.35
CA HIS A 199 -4.71 15.22 -9.95
C HIS A 199 -6.08 14.92 -10.55
N ASP A 200 -6.41 13.64 -10.72
CA ASP A 200 -7.77 13.21 -11.04
C ASP A 200 -8.40 12.61 -9.78
N LEU A 201 -9.06 13.45 -9.00
CA LEU A 201 -9.64 13.04 -7.72
C LEU A 201 -10.81 12.07 -7.87
N LEU A 202 -11.54 12.16 -8.99
CA LEU A 202 -12.70 11.30 -9.28
C LEU A 202 -12.27 9.89 -9.66
N ALA A 203 -11.13 9.74 -10.34
CA ALA A 203 -10.49 8.44 -10.58
C ALA A 203 -9.57 8.01 -9.43
N GLY A 204 -9.27 8.90 -8.48
CA GLY A 204 -8.27 8.67 -7.42
C GLY A 204 -6.83 8.56 -7.96
N GLN A 205 -6.57 9.10 -9.16
CA GLN A 205 -5.29 8.95 -9.84
C GLN A 205 -4.37 10.14 -9.58
N VAL A 206 -3.12 9.84 -9.21
CA VAL A 206 -2.07 10.83 -9.00
C VAL A 206 -1.26 10.97 -10.27
N ARG A 207 -1.39 12.08 -11.00
CA ARG A 207 -0.56 12.33 -12.18
C ARG A 207 0.86 12.68 -11.77
N ILE A 208 1.83 11.92 -12.28
CA ILE A 208 3.25 12.05 -11.96
C ILE A 208 4.09 12.55 -13.16
N GLY A 209 3.47 12.72 -14.32
CA GLY A 209 4.12 13.31 -15.49
C GLY A 209 3.68 12.67 -16.80
N ARG A 210 4.63 12.55 -17.73
CA ARG A 210 4.46 11.88 -19.03
C ARG A 210 5.62 10.95 -19.28
N TRP A 211 5.35 9.89 -20.02
CA TRP A 211 6.37 8.96 -20.49
C TRP A 211 7.20 9.61 -21.60
N VAL A 212 8.53 9.59 -21.45
CA VAL A 212 9.45 10.07 -22.48
C VAL A 212 9.53 9.03 -23.60
N ALA A 213 9.50 9.50 -24.84
CA ALA A 213 9.78 8.68 -26.03
C ALA A 213 11.25 8.21 -26.01
N ALA A 214 11.48 7.07 -25.37
CA ALA A 214 12.80 6.45 -25.22
C ALA A 214 12.74 5.01 -25.73
N GLU A 215 13.89 4.45 -26.11
CA GLU A 215 14.02 3.09 -26.64
C GLU A 215 13.40 2.01 -25.73
N ARG A 216 13.38 2.25 -24.41
CA ARG A 216 12.83 1.33 -23.40
C ARG A 216 11.33 1.51 -23.15
N ALA A 217 10.72 2.58 -23.63
CA ALA A 217 9.28 2.82 -23.49
C ALA A 217 8.57 2.23 -24.72
N PRO A 218 7.55 1.36 -24.54
CA PRO A 218 6.76 0.89 -25.68
C PRO A 218 6.12 2.07 -26.43
N GLN A 219 6.10 2.00 -27.76
CA GLN A 219 5.60 3.08 -28.63
C GLN A 219 4.23 3.64 -28.23
N PRO A 220 3.23 2.83 -27.80
CA PRO A 220 1.92 3.34 -27.41
C PRO A 220 1.96 4.29 -26.20
N TYR A 221 3.01 4.23 -25.38
CA TYR A 221 3.17 5.06 -24.20
C TYR A 221 3.99 6.32 -24.48
N HIS A 222 4.54 6.53 -25.68
CA HIS A 222 5.30 7.74 -25.96
C HIS A 222 4.41 8.97 -25.79
N ASP A 223 4.85 9.92 -24.95
CA ASP A 223 4.14 11.14 -24.56
C ASP A 223 2.79 10.95 -23.84
N ALA A 224 2.44 9.69 -23.53
CA ALA A 224 1.27 9.36 -22.75
C ALA A 224 1.41 9.87 -21.31
N GLY A 225 0.29 10.27 -20.71
CA GLY A 225 0.25 10.65 -19.30
C GLY A 225 0.61 9.47 -18.39
N ALA A 226 1.44 9.73 -17.38
CA ALA A 226 1.78 8.78 -16.33
C ALA A 226 1.03 9.16 -15.06
N ALA A 227 0.30 8.21 -14.49
CA ALA A 227 -0.42 8.38 -13.23
C ALA A 227 -0.35 7.11 -12.37
N LEU A 228 -0.40 7.30 -11.06
CA LEU A 228 -0.51 6.23 -10.08
C LEU A 228 -1.97 6.07 -9.67
N GLY A 229 -2.50 4.86 -9.79
CA GLY A 229 -3.84 4.53 -9.29
C GLY A 229 -3.84 4.22 -7.79
N PRO A 230 -5.03 4.26 -7.15
CA PRO A 230 -5.16 3.95 -5.73
C PRO A 230 -4.73 2.51 -5.40
N ASP A 231 -4.93 1.56 -6.33
CA ASP A 231 -4.54 0.15 -6.13
C ASP A 231 -3.01 -0.01 -5.96
N VAL A 232 -2.22 0.83 -6.64
CA VAL A 232 -0.75 0.82 -6.53
C VAL A 232 -0.32 1.51 -5.25
N LEU A 233 -0.93 2.66 -4.94
CA LEU A 233 -0.63 3.41 -3.72
C LEU A 233 -1.00 2.64 -2.45
N GLY A 234 -2.05 1.82 -2.51
CA GLY A 234 -2.48 0.97 -1.39
C GLY A 234 -1.53 -0.18 -1.07
N THR A 235 -0.63 -0.56 -1.98
CA THR A 235 0.35 -1.63 -1.71
C THR A 235 1.63 -1.16 -1.03
N SER A 236 2.09 0.07 -1.35
CA SER A 236 3.35 0.74 -0.97
C SER A 236 4.08 1.25 -2.21
N LEU A 237 4.82 2.35 -2.06
CA LEU A 237 5.63 2.94 -3.13
C LEU A 237 7.07 3.16 -2.62
N LEU A 238 8.05 2.66 -3.37
CA LEU A 238 9.47 2.89 -3.09
C LEU A 238 10.12 3.67 -4.24
N ALA A 239 10.59 4.88 -3.94
CA ALA A 239 11.27 5.74 -4.90
C ALA A 239 12.79 5.70 -4.71
N VAL A 240 13.51 5.05 -5.64
CA VAL A 240 14.97 4.93 -5.60
C VAL A 240 15.61 5.72 -6.73
N GLY A 241 16.66 6.47 -6.42
CA GLY A 241 17.41 7.23 -7.42
C GLY A 241 18.51 8.07 -6.79
N PRO A 242 19.47 8.57 -7.60
CA PRO A 242 20.56 9.42 -7.11
C PRO A 242 20.08 10.67 -6.38
N SER A 243 20.93 11.27 -5.56
CA SER A 243 20.66 12.59 -4.99
C SER A 243 20.39 13.62 -6.08
N GLY A 244 19.39 14.48 -5.88
CA GLY A 244 19.01 15.49 -6.88
C GLY A 244 18.20 14.96 -8.07
N SER A 245 17.88 13.67 -8.16
CA SER A 245 17.09 13.10 -9.28
C SER A 245 15.60 13.49 -9.29
N GLY A 246 15.17 14.40 -8.41
CA GLY A 246 13.78 14.86 -8.33
C GLY A 246 12.80 13.90 -7.63
N LYS A 247 13.26 12.92 -6.84
CA LYS A 247 12.38 11.98 -6.11
C LYS A 247 11.28 12.70 -5.32
N THR A 248 11.67 13.73 -4.55
CA THR A 248 10.73 14.49 -3.73
C THR A 248 9.79 15.32 -4.60
N ARG A 249 10.35 16.23 -5.39
CA ARG A 249 9.59 17.19 -6.21
C ARG A 249 8.69 16.55 -7.27
N THR A 250 9.15 15.51 -7.95
CA THR A 250 8.44 14.94 -9.12
C THR A 250 7.49 13.82 -8.73
N LEU A 251 7.66 13.21 -7.55
CA LEU A 251 6.89 12.05 -7.12
C LEU A 251 6.27 12.22 -5.73
N VAL A 252 7.07 12.47 -4.69
CA VAL A 252 6.57 12.50 -3.31
C VAL A 252 5.66 13.71 -3.05
N GLU A 253 6.03 14.91 -3.51
CA GLU A 253 5.21 16.13 -3.37
C GLU A 253 3.84 15.97 -4.06
N PRO A 254 3.73 15.58 -5.36
CA PRO A 254 2.44 15.30 -5.99
C PRO A 254 1.63 14.19 -5.30
N VAL A 255 2.28 13.13 -4.81
CA VAL A 255 1.58 12.06 -4.07
C VAL A 255 1.03 12.60 -2.74
N THR A 256 1.81 13.41 -2.03
CA THR A 256 1.40 14.02 -0.76
C THR A 256 0.25 15.00 -0.97
N GLU A 257 0.33 15.85 -1.99
CA GLU A 257 -0.75 16.77 -2.39
C GLU A 257 -2.04 16.01 -2.73
N ALA A 258 -1.94 14.93 -3.52
CA ALA A 258 -3.10 14.11 -3.87
C ALA A 258 -3.72 13.41 -2.65
N LEU A 259 -2.90 12.87 -1.73
CA LEU A 259 -3.37 12.26 -0.49
C LEU A 259 -4.03 13.28 0.44
N ALA A 260 -3.49 14.50 0.53
CA ALA A 260 -4.12 15.59 1.28
C ALA A 260 -5.48 15.99 0.67
N LEU A 261 -5.58 16.08 -0.66
CA LEU A 261 -6.87 16.30 -1.34
C LEU A 261 -7.85 15.15 -1.08
N GLN A 262 -7.40 13.89 -1.10
CA GLN A 262 -8.25 12.73 -0.77
C GLN A 262 -8.69 12.74 0.70
N ALA A 263 -7.84 13.22 1.62
CA ALA A 263 -8.21 13.41 3.02
C ALA A 263 -9.34 14.42 3.19
N LEU A 264 -9.32 15.54 2.45
CA LEU A 264 -10.43 16.51 2.41
C LEU A 264 -11.75 15.92 1.89
N THR A 265 -11.70 14.80 1.16
CA THR A 265 -12.90 14.06 0.71
C THR A 265 -13.39 13.00 1.71
N GLY A 266 -12.68 12.81 2.82
CA GLY A 266 -12.98 11.78 3.83
C GLY A 266 -12.57 10.36 3.42
N ARG A 267 -11.77 10.21 2.35
CA ARG A 267 -11.38 8.90 1.81
C ARG A 267 -10.15 8.29 2.49
N CYS A 268 -9.27 9.10 3.06
CA CYS A 268 -8.08 8.63 3.77
C CYS A 268 -7.66 9.61 4.87
N ALA A 269 -6.72 9.18 5.71
CA ALA A 269 -5.89 10.04 6.52
C ALA A 269 -4.45 9.92 6.01
N VAL A 270 -3.67 11.01 6.08
CA VAL A 270 -2.28 11.04 5.62
C VAL A 270 -1.38 11.59 6.72
N VAL A 271 -0.28 10.89 6.98
CA VAL A 271 0.81 11.36 7.82
C VAL A 271 2.05 11.48 6.92
N ALA A 272 2.57 12.69 6.79
CA ALA A 272 3.75 12.98 5.98
C ALA A 272 4.93 13.27 6.91
N VAL A 273 5.97 12.44 6.84
CA VAL A 273 7.18 12.58 7.67
C VAL A 273 8.34 13.02 6.79
N SER A 274 9.01 14.08 7.18
CA SER A 274 10.15 14.60 6.42
C SER A 274 11.30 15.01 7.32
N ALA A 275 12.50 15.03 6.75
CA ALA A 275 13.66 15.57 7.43
C ALA A 275 13.58 17.12 7.48
N ALA A 276 14.22 17.71 8.49
CA ALA A 276 14.30 19.15 8.65
C ALA A 276 14.79 19.82 7.34
N GLY A 277 14.02 20.79 6.84
CA GLY A 277 14.32 21.50 5.59
C GLY A 277 13.85 20.80 4.30
N SER A 278 13.41 19.54 4.36
CA SER A 278 12.77 18.87 3.21
C SER A 278 11.25 18.99 3.32
N ARG A 279 10.66 19.97 2.62
CA ARG A 279 9.20 20.14 2.63
C ARG A 279 8.55 19.13 1.70
N LEU A 280 7.47 18.49 2.16
CA LEU A 280 6.64 17.57 1.36
C LEU A 280 5.38 18.25 0.79
N GLY A 281 5.16 19.49 1.19
CA GLY A 281 4.02 20.33 0.82
C GLY A 281 4.11 21.66 1.56
N ALA A 282 3.15 22.53 1.29
CA ALA A 282 2.96 23.71 2.12
C ALA A 282 2.32 23.32 3.46
N ASP A 283 2.68 24.05 4.52
CA ASP A 283 2.24 23.77 5.89
C ASP A 283 0.71 23.87 6.02
N ASP A 284 0.10 24.81 5.31
CA ASP A 284 -1.35 25.04 5.25
C ASP A 284 -2.14 23.94 4.51
N SER A 285 -1.44 22.93 3.96
CA SER A 285 -2.07 21.74 3.38
C SER A 285 -2.32 20.62 4.40
N PHE A 286 -1.87 20.77 5.66
CA PHE A 286 -2.03 19.77 6.71
C PHE A 286 -2.83 20.33 7.89
N ASP A 287 -3.67 19.50 8.49
CA ASP A 287 -4.49 19.91 9.63
C ASP A 287 -3.66 20.06 10.91
N VAL A 288 -2.59 19.25 11.05
CA VAL A 288 -1.70 19.21 12.21
C VAL A 288 -0.26 19.18 11.72
N ILE A 289 0.58 20.05 12.28
CA ILE A 289 2.01 20.10 12.00
C ILE A 289 2.77 19.94 13.30
N VAL A 290 3.64 18.94 13.34
CA VAL A 290 4.55 18.71 14.47
C VAL A 290 5.99 18.91 13.99
N ARG A 291 6.67 19.92 14.55
CA ARG A 291 8.10 20.18 14.32
C ARG A 291 8.87 19.86 15.60
N ILE A 292 9.39 18.64 15.68
CA ILE A 292 10.11 18.14 16.85
C ILE A 292 11.31 19.05 17.13
N GLY A 293 11.37 19.62 18.34
CA GLY A 293 12.45 20.50 18.80
C GLY A 293 12.34 21.97 18.33
N ASP A 294 11.29 22.34 17.61
CA ASP A 294 11.03 23.74 17.22
C ASP A 294 10.04 24.38 18.21
N PRO A 295 10.44 25.42 18.96
CA PRO A 295 9.56 26.07 19.94
C PRO A 295 8.38 26.81 19.29
N SER A 296 8.40 27.04 17.97
CA SER A 296 7.28 27.62 17.23
C SER A 296 6.23 26.58 16.80
N SER A 297 6.47 25.29 17.03
CA SER A 297 5.50 24.22 16.76
C SER A 297 4.31 24.35 17.70
N VAL A 298 3.10 24.39 17.15
CA VAL A 298 1.86 24.43 17.94
C VAL A 298 1.55 23.06 18.54
N HIS A 299 1.94 21.99 17.85
CA HIS A 299 1.73 20.61 18.28
C HIS A 299 3.08 19.94 18.56
N ASP A 300 3.06 19.00 19.51
CA ASP A 300 4.19 18.15 19.86
C ASP A 300 3.73 16.69 19.97
N LEU A 301 4.68 15.76 20.02
CA LEU A 301 4.40 14.34 20.26
C LEU A 301 4.49 14.04 21.75
N ASP A 302 3.47 13.39 22.30
CA ASP A 302 3.56 12.80 23.62
C ASP A 302 4.37 11.49 23.56
N PRO A 303 5.56 11.41 24.21
CA PRO A 303 6.35 10.18 24.23
C PRO A 303 5.66 9.01 24.94
N TYR A 304 4.62 9.28 25.73
CA TYR A 304 3.85 8.26 26.46
C TYR A 304 2.55 7.86 25.75
N ALA A 305 2.30 8.40 24.54
CA ALA A 305 1.14 8.09 23.71
C ALA A 305 -0.20 8.20 24.44
N GLU A 306 -0.35 9.20 25.31
CA GLU A 306 -1.53 9.43 26.16
C GLU A 306 -1.91 8.24 27.07
N SER A 307 -1.01 7.26 27.26
CA SER A 307 -1.29 6.12 28.12
C SER A 307 -1.32 6.54 29.59
N ASP A 308 -2.20 5.90 30.36
CA ASP A 308 -2.21 6.02 31.82
C ASP A 308 -1.50 4.86 32.53
N ASP A 309 -1.12 3.83 31.79
CA ASP A 309 -0.48 2.62 32.30
C ASP A 309 1.05 2.76 32.16
N PRO A 310 1.82 2.74 33.26
CA PRO A 310 3.28 2.83 33.20
C PRO A 310 3.93 1.70 32.39
N ASP A 311 3.34 0.50 32.36
CA ASP A 311 3.90 -0.63 31.62
C ASP A 311 3.69 -0.47 30.10
N GLU A 312 2.51 0.03 29.70
CA GLU A 312 2.20 0.34 28.30
C GLU A 312 3.04 1.51 27.79
N ALA A 313 3.10 2.59 28.57
CA ALA A 313 3.93 3.75 28.26
C ALA A 313 5.42 3.37 28.13
N ALA A 314 5.91 2.49 29.00
CA ALA A 314 7.27 1.97 28.93
C ALA A 314 7.53 1.12 27.68
N ALA A 315 6.57 0.29 27.28
CA ALA A 315 6.70 -0.54 26.08
C ALA A 315 6.77 0.31 24.80
N ILE A 316 5.87 1.29 24.66
CA ILE A 316 5.84 2.21 23.52
C ILE A 316 7.13 3.02 23.45
N LEU A 317 7.55 3.58 24.58
CA LEU A 317 8.77 4.38 24.65
C LEU A 317 10.02 3.54 24.38
N ALA A 318 10.07 2.31 24.88
CA ALA A 318 11.17 1.39 24.58
C ALA A 318 11.28 1.10 23.09
N GLU A 319 10.16 0.81 22.42
CA GLU A 319 10.14 0.56 20.98
C GLU A 319 10.61 1.81 20.20
N ALA A 320 10.11 2.99 20.57
CA ALA A 320 10.48 4.25 19.93
C ALA A 320 11.96 4.61 20.11
N LEU A 321 12.55 4.38 21.28
CA LEU A 321 13.94 4.74 21.59
C LEU A 321 14.95 3.69 21.12
N THR A 322 14.59 2.40 21.16
CA THR A 322 15.53 1.32 20.81
C THR A 322 15.61 1.07 19.31
N GLY A 323 14.55 1.40 18.54
CA GLY A 323 14.55 1.24 17.09
C GLY A 323 14.82 -0.21 16.66
N ASP A 324 15.94 -0.45 16.00
CA ASP A 324 16.31 -1.74 15.39
C ASP A 324 17.13 -2.66 16.32
N LEU A 325 17.00 -2.51 17.63
CA LEU A 325 17.54 -3.51 18.57
C LEU A 325 16.80 -4.85 18.42
N ASP A 326 17.47 -5.93 18.82
CA ASP A 326 16.83 -7.23 18.84
C ASP A 326 15.70 -7.28 19.89
N THR A 327 14.76 -8.21 19.69
CA THR A 327 13.59 -8.36 20.59
C THR A 327 13.94 -8.57 22.07
N ALA A 328 15.17 -8.98 22.39
CA ALA A 328 15.65 -9.08 23.76
C ALA A 328 16.04 -7.70 24.32
N GLY A 329 16.78 -6.89 23.55
CA GLY A 329 17.13 -5.52 23.89
C GLY A 329 15.90 -4.63 24.13
N THR A 330 14.90 -4.69 23.25
CA THR A 330 13.66 -3.91 23.41
C THR A 330 12.89 -4.30 24.67
N ARG A 331 12.81 -5.60 25.00
CA ARG A 331 12.15 -6.07 26.25
C ARG A 331 12.91 -5.65 27.51
N GLY A 332 14.24 -5.67 27.45
CA GLY A 332 15.08 -5.15 28.53
C GLY A 332 14.82 -3.67 28.78
N ALA A 333 14.83 -2.87 27.72
CA ALA A 333 14.53 -1.43 27.79
C ALA A 333 13.12 -1.16 28.33
N ALA A 334 12.10 -1.89 27.86
CA ALA A 334 10.72 -1.76 28.36
C ALA A 334 10.63 -2.08 29.86
N THR A 335 11.32 -3.12 30.32
CA THR A 335 11.32 -3.49 31.76
C THR A 335 11.99 -2.41 32.60
N THR A 336 13.14 -1.89 32.16
CA THR A 336 13.86 -0.82 32.85
C THR A 336 13.01 0.45 32.92
N LEU A 337 12.39 0.84 31.80
CA LEU A 337 11.50 2.00 31.75
C LEU A 337 10.28 1.81 32.65
N ALA A 338 9.64 0.63 32.66
CA ALA A 338 8.51 0.34 33.54
C ALA A 338 8.88 0.49 35.03
N GLN A 339 10.07 0.02 35.40
CA GLN A 339 10.60 0.18 36.76
C GLN A 339 10.90 1.63 37.16
N LEU A 340 11.07 2.54 36.20
CA LEU A 340 11.24 3.98 36.47
C LEU A 340 9.90 4.72 36.44
N LEU A 341 9.07 4.48 35.42
CA LEU A 341 7.81 5.19 35.19
C LEU A 341 6.77 4.91 36.28
N GLY A 342 6.63 3.65 36.71
CA GLY A 342 5.66 3.27 37.74
C GLY A 342 5.89 3.98 39.08
N PRO A 343 7.09 3.89 39.68
CA PRO A 343 7.42 4.62 40.90
C PRO A 343 7.34 6.15 40.74
N PHE A 344 7.85 6.70 39.64
CA PHE A 344 7.80 8.15 39.41
C PHE A 344 6.36 8.66 39.36
N ARG A 345 5.47 7.97 38.63
CA ARG A 345 4.05 8.31 38.56
C ARG A 345 3.37 8.19 39.92
N THR A 346 3.70 7.16 40.71
CA THR A 346 3.14 6.97 42.06
C THR A 346 3.48 8.15 42.99
N VAL A 347 4.68 8.71 42.88
CA VAL A 347 5.14 9.82 43.74
C VAL A 347 4.71 11.19 43.20
N ARG A 348 4.81 11.41 41.88
CA ARG A 348 4.62 12.73 41.25
C ARG A 348 3.25 12.93 40.60
N GLY A 349 2.45 11.87 40.46
CA GLY A 349 1.13 11.90 39.83
C GLY A 349 1.15 12.13 38.31
N ARG A 350 2.34 12.07 37.68
CA ARG A 350 2.55 12.26 36.24
C ARG A 350 3.76 11.45 35.78
N PHE A 351 3.91 11.28 34.47
CA PHE A 351 5.15 10.76 33.89
C PHE A 351 6.26 11.84 33.88
N PRO A 352 7.55 11.42 33.87
CA PRO A 352 8.67 12.35 33.77
C PRO A 352 8.68 13.05 32.41
N THR A 353 9.19 14.27 32.35
CA THR A 353 9.53 14.91 31.07
C THR A 353 10.73 14.22 30.43
N LEU A 354 10.98 14.40 29.13
CA LEU A 354 12.15 13.78 28.48
C LEU A 354 13.50 14.14 29.14
N PRO A 355 13.74 15.40 29.58
CA PRO A 355 14.94 15.72 30.35
C PRO A 355 15.01 15.00 31.71
N GLU A 356 13.92 14.96 32.48
CA GLU A 356 13.86 14.24 33.76
C GLU A 356 14.10 12.73 33.57
N LEU A 357 13.53 12.15 32.51
CA LEU A 357 13.74 10.75 32.18
C LEU A 357 15.21 10.48 31.82
N ARG A 358 15.84 11.39 31.06
CA ARG A 358 17.27 11.29 30.75
C ARG A 358 18.11 11.32 32.01
N GLU A 359 17.84 12.22 32.95
CA GLU A 359 18.54 12.30 34.25
C GLU A 359 18.37 11.02 35.07
N LEU A 360 17.14 10.47 35.13
CA LEU A 360 16.85 9.19 35.82
C LEU A 360 17.59 8.01 35.20
N LEU A 361 17.77 8.01 33.88
CA LEU A 361 18.51 6.97 33.16
C LEU A 361 20.04 7.15 33.26
N GLU A 362 20.52 8.38 33.32
CA GLU A 362 21.95 8.71 33.51
C GLU A 362 22.43 8.38 34.92
N GLY A 363 21.52 8.32 35.90
CA GLY A 363 21.79 7.79 37.24
C GLY A 363 22.73 8.68 38.04
N GLU A 364 22.41 9.97 38.17
CA GLU A 364 23.07 10.79 39.19
C GLU A 364 22.51 10.40 40.57
N GLU A 365 23.27 9.58 41.30
CA GLU A 365 23.16 9.51 42.76
C GLU A 365 23.42 10.91 43.31
N GLU A 366 22.37 11.59 43.77
CA GLU A 366 22.50 12.85 44.52
C GLU A 366 23.43 12.57 45.74
N PRO A 367 24.55 13.31 45.92
CA PRO A 367 25.50 13.08 47.02
C PRO A 367 24.97 13.44 48.41
#